data_AF-A0A5D2RV40-F1
#
_entry.id   AF-A0A5D2RV40-F1
#
_cell.length_a   1.000
_cell.length_b   1.000
_cell.length_c   1.000
_cell.angle_alpha   90.00
_cell.angle_beta   90.00
_cell.angle_gamma   90.00
#
_symmetry.space_group_name_H-M   'P 1'
#
loop_
_entity.id
_entity.type
_entity.pdbx_description
1 polymer ?
#
loop_
_entity_poly.entity_id
_entity_poly.type
_entity_poly.pdbx_seq_one_letter_code
_entity_poly.pdbx_strand_id
1 'polypeptide(L)'
;MCSFNVTLNFQEKLQMAPIGIRLFQHIREQSSNGRRGFIDPFVNRYITSSHGVPLGGVGAGSIGRSYKGEFQLWQLFPRICEDKPVLSNQFSVFVSRTSGEKYSSVLFPASPHLVKENAVSGIGSWDWNLKSNKSTYHALYPRAWTVYEGEPDLALKVVCRQISPFILDNYKESSFLVSVFTFTVEQT
;
A
#
# COMPACT_ATOMS: atom_id res chain seq x y z
N MET A 1 -8.12 -8.67 10.36
CA MET A 1 -6.81 -9.36 10.27
C MET A 1 -7.13 -10.83 10.09
N CYS A 2 -7.03 -11.37 8.88
CA CYS A 2 -7.21 -12.81 8.67
C CYS A 2 -5.84 -13.48 8.88
N SER A 3 -5.57 -13.89 10.11
CA SER A 3 -4.45 -14.77 10.42
C SER A 3 -4.83 -16.19 9.99
N PHE A 4 -4.34 -16.63 8.84
CA PHE A 4 -4.32 -18.05 8.50
C PHE A 4 -3.25 -18.73 9.36
N ASN A 5 -3.62 -19.15 10.57
CA ASN A 5 -2.79 -20.05 11.36
C ASN A 5 -2.99 -21.47 10.84
N VAL A 6 -2.10 -21.92 9.96
CA VAL A 6 -2.00 -23.34 9.61
C VAL A 6 -1.36 -24.05 10.80
N THR A 7 -2.18 -24.69 11.63
CA THR A 7 -1.70 -25.47 12.77
C THR A 7 -1.37 -26.87 12.29
N LEU A 8 -0.09 -27.12 12.00
CA LEU A 8 0.39 -28.46 11.61
C LEU A 8 0.37 -29.41 12.81
N ASN A 9 -0.14 -30.61 12.62
CA ASN A 9 -0.06 -31.68 13.60
C ASN A 9 1.38 -32.23 13.68
N PHE A 10 1.69 -33.02 14.72
CA PHE A 10 3.06 -33.52 14.94
C PHE A 10 3.54 -34.44 13.81
N GLN A 11 2.65 -35.27 13.26
CA GLN A 11 2.96 -36.21 12.18
C GLN A 11 3.28 -35.48 10.87
N GLU A 12 2.52 -34.43 10.54
CA GLU A 12 2.75 -33.54 9.41
C GLU A 12 4.08 -32.80 9.55
N LYS A 13 4.40 -32.32 10.76
CA LYS A 13 5.71 -31.69 11.03
C LYS A 13 6.86 -32.67 10.77
N LEU A 14 6.73 -33.91 11.21
CA LEU A 14 7.74 -34.94 10.99
C LEU A 14 7.88 -35.27 9.48
N GLN A 15 6.76 -35.38 8.76
CA GLN A 15 6.74 -35.62 7.31
C GLN A 15 7.33 -34.45 6.51
N MET A 16 7.08 -33.20 6.93
CA MET A 16 7.56 -31.98 6.26
C MET A 16 8.99 -31.59 6.66
N ALA A 17 9.52 -32.13 7.77
CA ALA A 17 10.85 -31.78 8.29
C ALA A 17 11.98 -31.89 7.26
N PRO A 18 12.06 -32.95 6.41
CA PRO A 18 13.13 -33.05 5.41
C PRO A 18 13.08 -31.90 4.38
N ILE A 19 11.89 -31.46 3.97
CA ILE A 19 11.73 -30.32 3.06
C ILE A 19 12.11 -29.02 3.76
N GLY A 20 11.64 -28.83 4.99
CA GLY A 20 11.97 -27.66 5.81
C GLY A 20 13.48 -27.49 6.01
N ILE A 21 14.19 -28.57 6.37
CA ILE A 21 15.64 -28.56 6.56
C ILE A 21 16.37 -28.20 5.25
N ARG A 22 16.01 -28.82 4.12
CA ARG A 22 16.63 -28.51 2.82
C ARG A 22 16.42 -27.05 2.43
N LEU A 23 15.21 -26.53 2.63
CA LEU A 23 14.89 -25.15 2.29
C LEU A 23 15.63 -24.16 3.19
N PHE A 24 15.72 -24.45 4.48
CA PHE A 24 16.49 -23.65 5.43
C PHE A 24 17.98 -23.62 5.09
N GLN A 25 18.57 -24.77 4.77
CA GLN A 25 19.96 -24.87 4.31
C GLN A 25 20.19 -24.06 3.03
N HIS A 26 19.30 -24.20 2.05
CA HIS A 26 19.36 -23.43 0.80
C HIS A 26 19.28 -21.92 1.04
N ILE A 27 18.37 -21.46 1.90
CA ILE A 27 18.23 -20.04 2.23
C ILE A 27 19.49 -19.50 2.94
N ARG A 28 20.08 -20.29 3.84
CA ARG A 28 21.35 -19.93 4.49
C ARG A 28 22.49 -19.80 3.48
N GLU A 29 22.61 -20.74 2.56
CA GLU A 29 23.63 -20.72 1.49
C GLU A 29 23.44 -19.53 0.53
N GLN A 30 22.20 -19.23 0.12
CA GLN A 30 21.91 -18.04 -0.67
C GLN A 30 22.31 -16.76 0.10
N SER A 31 21.95 -16.69 1.38
CA SER A 31 22.25 -15.53 2.23
C SER A 31 23.75 -15.34 2.44
N SER A 32 24.54 -16.41 2.61
CA SER A 32 26.01 -16.31 2.70
C SER A 32 26.64 -15.82 1.39
N ASN A 33 26.00 -16.10 0.26
CA ASN A 33 26.38 -15.58 -1.06
C ASN A 33 25.82 -14.17 -1.34
N GLY A 34 25.25 -13.50 -0.35
CA GLY A 34 24.64 -12.16 -0.48
C GLY A 34 23.35 -12.13 -1.31
N ARG A 35 22.77 -13.29 -1.61
CA ARG A 35 21.54 -13.43 -2.41
C ARG A 35 20.35 -13.67 -1.47
N ARG A 36 19.23 -12.99 -1.72
CA ARG A 36 17.94 -13.37 -1.11
C ARG A 36 17.25 -14.41 -1.98
N GLY A 37 16.69 -15.43 -1.33
CA GLY A 37 15.79 -16.40 -1.95
C GLY A 37 14.49 -15.74 -2.41
N PHE A 38 13.89 -16.25 -3.48
CA PHE A 38 12.63 -15.72 -4.02
C PHE A 38 11.44 -15.99 -3.07
N ILE A 39 11.45 -17.15 -2.40
CA ILE A 39 10.47 -17.54 -1.38
C ILE A 39 11.25 -17.91 -0.12
N ASP A 40 10.89 -17.27 0.99
CA ASP A 40 11.37 -17.61 2.33
C ASP A 40 10.15 -17.85 3.22
N PRO A 41 9.77 -19.12 3.48
CA PRO A 41 8.61 -19.43 4.30
C PRO A 41 8.88 -19.29 5.81
N PHE A 42 10.13 -19.01 6.22
CA PHE A 42 10.50 -18.83 7.61
C PHE A 42 10.40 -17.37 8.06
N VAL A 43 10.25 -16.44 7.11
CA VAL A 43 10.02 -15.02 7.39
C VAL A 43 8.53 -14.75 7.49
N ASN A 44 8.13 -14.11 8.59
CA ASN A 44 6.76 -13.63 8.74
C ASN A 44 6.52 -12.42 7.83
N ARG A 45 5.59 -12.57 6.88
CA ARG A 45 5.22 -11.53 5.91
C ARG A 45 4.06 -10.71 6.46
N TYR A 46 4.04 -9.41 6.14
CA TYR A 46 2.86 -8.60 6.44
C TYR A 46 1.75 -8.96 5.45
N ILE A 47 0.70 -9.60 5.94
CA ILE A 47 -0.43 -10.06 5.12
C ILE A 47 -1.57 -9.06 5.25
N THR A 48 -2.03 -8.54 4.10
CA THR A 48 -3.19 -7.67 4.01
C THR A 48 -4.04 -8.09 2.80
N SER A 49 -5.35 -7.84 2.85
CA SER A 49 -6.22 -7.94 1.67
C SER A 49 -6.44 -6.58 1.00
N SER A 50 -5.90 -5.52 1.61
CA SER A 50 -6.01 -4.16 1.09
C SER A 50 -4.93 -3.95 0.04
N HIS A 51 -5.26 -4.06 -1.24
CA HIS A 51 -4.33 -3.87 -2.36
C HIS A 51 -4.93 -2.96 -3.43
N GLY A 52 -4.13 -2.55 -4.41
CA GLY A 52 -4.58 -1.72 -5.52
C GLY A 52 -3.60 -1.78 -6.69
N VAL A 53 -3.87 -0.97 -7.72
CA VAL A 53 -3.02 -0.84 -8.90
C VAL A 53 -1.63 -0.34 -8.50
N PRO A 54 -0.53 -1.02 -8.92
CA PRO A 54 0.82 -0.62 -8.58
C PRO A 54 1.24 0.67 -9.29
N LEU A 55 2.15 1.39 -8.63
CA LEU A 55 2.77 2.62 -9.09
C LEU A 55 4.17 2.32 -9.61
N GLY A 56 4.49 2.78 -10.82
CA GLY A 56 5.80 2.59 -11.45
C GLY A 56 5.74 1.90 -12.82
N GLY A 57 6.78 2.12 -13.61
CA GLY A 57 6.95 1.54 -14.94
C GLY A 57 7.59 0.15 -14.94
N VAL A 58 7.66 -0.43 -16.13
CA VAL A 58 8.24 -1.75 -16.41
C VAL A 58 9.73 -1.76 -16.04
N GLY A 59 10.12 -2.71 -15.19
CA GLY A 59 11.53 -2.92 -14.80
C GLY A 59 12.11 -1.88 -13.84
N ALA A 60 11.36 -0.83 -13.52
CA ALA A 60 11.82 0.25 -12.64
C ALA A 60 11.64 -0.06 -11.14
N GLY A 61 10.91 -1.12 -10.84
CA GLY A 61 10.36 -1.39 -9.52
C GLY A 61 8.96 -0.78 -9.37
N SER A 62 8.27 -1.15 -8.29
CA SER A 62 6.90 -0.67 -8.06
C SER A 62 6.60 -0.38 -6.59
N ILE A 63 5.64 0.52 -6.36
CA ILE A 63 5.08 0.81 -5.04
C ILE A 63 3.60 0.46 -5.08
N GLY A 64 3.15 -0.40 -4.18
CA GLY A 64 1.73 -0.67 -4.01
C GLY A 64 1.03 0.51 -3.33
N ARG A 65 -0.11 0.94 -3.87
CA ARG A 65 -1.04 1.81 -3.15
C ARG A 65 -2.36 1.09 -2.98
N SER A 66 -2.79 0.90 -1.73
CA SER A 66 -4.01 0.18 -1.43
C SER A 66 -5.25 0.98 -1.85
N TYR A 67 -6.38 0.29 -2.04
CA TYR A 67 -7.66 0.95 -2.28
C TYR A 67 -8.10 1.90 -1.14
N LYS A 68 -7.53 1.76 0.06
CA LYS A 68 -7.79 2.65 1.21
C LYS A 68 -6.92 3.90 1.19
N GLY A 69 -5.78 3.89 0.48
CA GLY A 69 -4.95 5.08 0.24
C GLY A 69 -3.49 4.98 0.69
N GLU A 70 -3.13 4.01 1.53
CA GLU A 70 -1.77 3.81 2.06
C GLU A 70 -0.80 3.22 1.04
N PHE A 71 0.46 3.64 1.14
CA PHE A 71 1.57 3.14 0.34
C PHE A 71 2.28 1.99 1.07
N GLN A 72 2.42 0.86 0.40
CA GLN A 72 2.93 -0.41 0.91
C GLN A 72 3.51 -1.25 -0.26
N LEU A 73 3.91 -2.50 0.00
CA LEU A 73 4.44 -3.40 -1.05
C LEU A 73 5.53 -2.73 -1.90
N TRP A 74 6.59 -2.27 -1.24
CA TRP A 74 7.70 -1.60 -1.88
C TRP A 74 8.59 -2.62 -2.57
N GLN A 75 8.52 -2.66 -3.90
CA GLN A 75 9.30 -3.54 -4.78
C GLN A 75 10.27 -2.71 -5.63
N LEU A 76 11.01 -1.81 -4.97
CA LEU A 76 11.94 -0.90 -5.64
C LEU A 76 13.20 -1.62 -6.14
N PHE A 77 13.64 -2.63 -5.39
CA PHE A 77 14.81 -3.43 -5.74
C PHE A 77 14.40 -4.87 -6.06
N PRO A 78 15.00 -5.49 -7.08
CA PRO A 78 14.73 -6.88 -7.39
C PRO A 78 14.88 -7.78 -6.16
N ARG A 79 13.92 -8.69 -5.94
CA ARG A 79 13.86 -9.66 -4.82
C ARG A 79 13.66 -9.05 -3.43
N ILE A 80 13.60 -7.73 -3.30
CA ILE A 80 13.26 -7.05 -2.06
C ILE A 80 11.81 -6.59 -2.19
N CYS A 81 10.98 -7.06 -1.25
CA CYS A 81 9.60 -6.63 -1.13
C CYS A 81 9.39 -6.26 0.33
N GLU A 82 9.20 -4.96 0.59
CA GLU A 82 8.87 -4.45 1.92
C GLU A 82 7.35 -4.29 1.99
N ASP A 83 6.70 -5.22 2.69
CA ASP A 83 5.26 -5.36 2.63
C ASP A 83 4.51 -4.34 3.50
N LYS A 84 5.21 -3.73 4.47
CA LYS A 84 4.61 -2.87 5.49
C LYS A 84 4.20 -1.51 4.92
N PRO A 85 3.05 -0.96 5.35
CA PRO A 85 2.66 0.39 4.97
C PRO A 85 3.55 1.45 5.62
N VAL A 86 3.84 2.51 4.88
CA VAL A 86 4.54 3.70 5.38
C VAL A 86 3.51 4.81 5.59
N LEU A 87 3.02 4.96 6.82
CA LEU A 87 1.90 5.83 7.14
C LEU A 87 2.20 7.33 7.01
N SER A 88 3.47 7.73 6.92
CA SER A 88 3.84 9.12 6.60
C SER A 88 3.60 9.48 5.13
N ASN A 89 3.43 8.50 4.26
CA ASN A 89 3.19 8.73 2.84
C ASN A 89 1.68 8.75 2.62
N GLN A 90 1.10 9.94 2.54
CA GLN A 90 -0.35 10.13 2.40
C GLN A 90 -0.66 11.38 1.59
N PHE A 91 -1.89 11.45 1.09
CA PHE A 91 -2.49 12.70 0.67
C PHE A 91 -3.43 13.20 1.76
N SER A 92 -3.46 14.51 1.97
CA SER A 92 -4.37 15.17 2.91
C SER A 92 -5.05 16.31 2.20
N VAL A 93 -6.27 16.62 2.61
CA VAL A 93 -7.05 17.75 2.11
C VAL A 93 -7.36 18.69 3.26
N PHE A 94 -7.26 19.99 2.99
CA PHE A 94 -7.66 21.06 3.88
C PHE A 94 -8.64 21.97 3.15
N VAL A 95 -9.74 22.29 3.81
CA VAL A 95 -10.83 23.11 3.30
C VAL A 95 -11.02 24.27 4.25
N SER A 96 -11.07 25.49 3.71
CA SER A 96 -11.42 26.69 4.46
C SER A 96 -12.55 27.40 3.74
N ARG A 97 -13.69 27.56 4.42
CA ARG A 97 -14.86 28.28 3.92
C ARG A 97 -14.80 29.74 4.33
N THR A 98 -15.45 30.61 3.55
CA THR A 98 -15.64 32.03 3.90
C THR A 98 -16.56 32.20 5.11
N SER A 99 -17.40 31.21 5.43
CA SER A 99 -18.17 31.12 6.67
C SER A 99 -17.30 30.99 7.93
N GLY A 100 -16.01 30.69 7.77
CA GLY A 100 -15.05 30.46 8.86
C GLY A 100 -14.87 28.98 9.20
N GLU A 101 -15.68 28.08 8.65
CA GLU A 101 -15.54 26.64 8.84
C GLU A 101 -14.26 26.11 8.19
N LYS A 102 -13.55 25.24 8.92
CA LYS A 102 -12.30 24.62 8.48
C LYS A 102 -12.36 23.12 8.71
N TYR A 103 -11.95 22.36 7.71
CA TYR A 103 -11.91 20.91 7.76
C TYR A 103 -10.56 20.44 7.24
N SER A 104 -9.99 19.44 7.90
CA SER A 104 -8.82 18.72 7.44
C SER A 104 -9.01 17.24 7.63
N SER A 105 -8.50 16.47 6.67
CA SER A 105 -8.45 15.02 6.81
C SER A 105 -7.33 14.44 5.95
N VAL A 106 -6.65 13.44 6.49
CA VAL A 106 -5.82 12.53 5.72
C VAL A 106 -6.75 11.61 4.91
N LEU A 107 -6.46 11.44 3.62
CA LEU A 107 -7.26 10.64 2.69
C LEU A 107 -6.99 9.12 2.84
N PHE A 108 -6.96 8.65 4.08
CA PHE A 108 -6.80 7.25 4.48
C PHE A 108 -7.64 6.97 5.73
N PRO A 109 -8.51 5.94 5.73
CA PRO A 109 -9.30 5.57 6.91
C PRO A 109 -8.43 4.78 7.89
N ALA A 110 -7.59 5.49 8.64
CA ALA A 110 -6.72 4.89 9.64
C ALA A 110 -7.53 4.30 10.80
N SER A 111 -7.15 3.12 11.27
CA SER A 111 -7.72 2.59 12.51
C SER A 111 -7.09 3.29 13.73
N PRO A 112 -7.84 3.51 14.82
CA PRO A 112 -7.30 4.14 16.03
C PRO A 112 -6.08 3.42 16.62
N HIS A 113 -6.00 2.10 16.44
CA HIS A 113 -4.85 1.30 16.88
C HIS A 113 -3.59 1.61 16.06
N LEU A 114 -3.70 1.71 14.73
CA LEU A 114 -2.58 2.01 13.85
C LEU A 114 -2.03 3.42 14.10
N VAL A 115 -2.88 4.39 14.42
CA VAL A 115 -2.44 5.76 14.76
C VAL A 115 -1.69 5.78 16.10
N LYS A 116 -2.17 5.02 17.11
CA LYS A 116 -1.52 4.94 18.43
C LYS A 116 -0.14 4.28 18.40
N GLU A 117 0.01 3.18 17.65
CA GLU A 117 1.31 2.51 17.50
C GLU A 117 2.37 3.41 16.85
N ASN A 118 1.94 4.33 16.00
CA ASN A 118 2.82 5.25 15.27
C ASN A 118 2.87 6.67 15.88
N ALA A 119 2.34 6.88 17.08
CA ALA A 119 2.32 8.22 17.69
C ALA A 119 3.73 8.83 17.89
N VAL A 120 4.76 7.99 18.04
CA VAL A 120 6.16 8.40 18.21
C VAL A 120 6.74 9.07 16.95
N SER A 121 6.17 8.82 15.76
CA SER A 121 6.68 9.36 14.49
C SER A 121 6.14 10.75 14.12
N GLY A 122 5.39 11.41 15.01
CA GLY A 122 4.83 12.75 14.79
C GLY A 122 3.55 12.76 13.94
N ILE A 123 3.23 11.68 13.23
CA ILE A 123 1.98 11.56 12.44
C ILE A 123 0.73 11.41 13.32
N GLY A 124 0.90 11.19 14.63
CA GLY A 124 -0.21 11.11 15.59
C GLY A 124 -1.00 12.40 15.74
N SER A 125 -0.44 13.56 15.34
CA SER A 125 -1.12 14.85 15.34
C SER A 125 -1.91 15.14 14.05
N TRP A 126 -1.82 14.26 13.04
CA TRP A 126 -2.54 14.46 11.78
C TRP A 126 -4.03 14.17 11.96
N ASP A 127 -4.85 14.82 11.14
CA ASP A 127 -6.29 14.65 11.13
C ASP A 127 -6.72 13.35 10.43
N TRP A 128 -6.69 12.23 11.15
CA TRP A 128 -7.14 10.93 10.63
C TRP A 128 -8.68 10.78 10.68
N ASN A 129 -9.40 11.71 10.05
CA ASN A 129 -10.85 11.88 10.21
C ASN A 129 -11.70 11.23 9.11
N LEU A 130 -11.08 10.55 8.13
CA LEU A 130 -11.80 9.94 7.01
C LEU A 130 -12.62 8.72 7.48
N LYS A 131 -13.94 8.75 7.27
CA LYS A 131 -14.84 7.65 7.66
C LYS A 131 -14.92 6.58 6.58
N SER A 132 -14.63 6.94 5.31
CA SER A 132 -14.60 6.06 4.13
C SER A 132 -15.94 5.45 3.69
N ASN A 133 -17.04 5.80 4.36
CA ASN A 133 -18.38 5.30 4.01
C ASN A 133 -18.91 5.86 2.68
N LYS A 134 -18.34 6.96 2.19
CA LYS A 134 -18.67 7.59 0.91
C LYS A 134 -17.44 7.69 0.00
N SER A 135 -16.51 6.76 0.17
CA SER A 135 -15.29 6.68 -0.61
C SER A 135 -15.31 5.42 -1.49
N THR A 136 -15.10 5.59 -2.80
CA THR A 136 -15.07 4.46 -3.75
C THR A 136 -13.76 4.43 -4.51
N TYR A 137 -13.09 3.27 -4.50
CA TYR A 137 -11.90 3.02 -5.30
C TYR A 137 -12.26 2.28 -6.58
N HIS A 138 -11.65 2.70 -7.69
CA HIS A 138 -11.80 2.10 -9.00
C HIS A 138 -10.42 1.81 -9.58
N ALA A 139 -10.32 0.71 -10.32
CA ALA A 139 -9.08 0.28 -10.94
C ALA A 139 -9.31 -0.21 -12.37
N LEU A 140 -8.46 0.26 -13.27
CA LEU A 140 -8.33 -0.24 -14.64
C LEU A 140 -6.88 0.00 -15.07
N TYR A 141 -6.01 -0.99 -14.81
CA TYR A 141 -4.57 -0.88 -15.04
C TYR A 141 -4.26 -0.30 -16.44
N PRO A 142 -3.36 0.69 -16.56
CA PRO A 142 -2.43 1.22 -15.55
C PRO A 142 -2.98 2.40 -14.72
N ARG A 143 -4.31 2.57 -14.70
CA ARG A 143 -4.99 3.67 -14.02
C ARG A 143 -5.76 3.17 -12.81
N ALA A 144 -5.89 4.03 -11.82
CA ALA A 144 -6.86 3.87 -10.75
C ALA A 144 -7.34 5.23 -10.29
N TRP A 145 -8.47 5.28 -9.61
CA TRP A 145 -8.95 6.51 -9.00
C TRP A 145 -9.78 6.25 -7.76
N THR A 146 -9.69 7.15 -6.80
CA THR A 146 -10.53 7.17 -5.60
C THR A 146 -11.43 8.39 -5.66
N VAL A 147 -12.72 8.17 -5.48
CA VAL A 147 -13.73 9.22 -5.34
C VAL A 147 -14.07 9.35 -3.87
N TYR A 148 -13.89 10.54 -3.30
CA TYR A 148 -14.30 10.89 -1.94
C TYR A 148 -15.50 11.84 -2.05
N GLU A 149 -16.71 11.36 -1.72
CA GLU A 149 -17.94 12.15 -1.83
C GLU A 149 -18.40 12.64 -0.46
N GLY A 150 -18.38 13.96 -0.25
CA GLY A 150 -18.80 14.55 1.01
C GLY A 150 -17.82 14.30 2.17
N GLU A 151 -16.56 14.02 1.88
CA GLU A 151 -15.50 13.84 2.88
C GLU A 151 -14.24 14.66 2.48
N PRO A 152 -13.68 15.51 3.36
CA PRO A 152 -14.11 15.80 4.73
C PRO A 152 -15.24 16.84 4.83
N ASP A 153 -15.61 17.49 3.73
CA ASP A 153 -16.69 18.48 3.66
C ASP A 153 -17.84 17.89 2.83
N LEU A 154 -19.06 17.92 3.37
CA LEU A 154 -20.26 17.34 2.75
C LEU A 154 -20.59 17.95 1.37
N ALA A 155 -20.15 19.17 1.11
CA ALA A 155 -20.42 19.87 -0.13
C ALA A 155 -19.27 19.75 -1.16
N LEU A 156 -18.27 18.89 -0.88
CA LEU A 156 -17.16 18.64 -1.80
C LEU A 156 -17.14 17.20 -2.29
N LYS A 157 -16.77 17.07 -3.56
CA LYS A 157 -16.35 15.82 -4.18
C LYS A 157 -14.89 15.95 -4.60
N VAL A 158 -14.04 15.06 -4.08
CA VAL A 158 -12.62 15.00 -4.44
C VAL A 158 -12.36 13.71 -5.20
N VAL A 159 -11.77 13.81 -6.38
CA VAL A 159 -11.34 12.65 -7.17
C VAL A 159 -9.83 12.65 -7.25
N CYS A 160 -9.19 11.62 -6.70
CA CYS A 160 -7.76 11.36 -6.82
C CYS A 160 -7.55 10.31 -7.91
N ARG A 161 -7.07 10.70 -9.09
CA ARG A 161 -6.69 9.79 -10.17
C ARG A 161 -5.19 9.51 -10.10
N GLN A 162 -4.80 8.27 -10.33
CA GLN A 162 -3.40 7.86 -10.45
C GLN A 162 -3.16 7.12 -11.77
N ILE A 163 -1.98 7.32 -12.35
CA ILE A 163 -1.54 6.61 -13.56
C ILE A 163 -0.03 6.34 -13.50
N SER A 164 0.34 5.14 -13.93
CA SER A 164 1.73 4.73 -14.18
C SER A 164 2.01 4.70 -15.69
N PRO A 165 3.25 4.98 -16.12
CA PRO A 165 3.60 4.89 -17.54
C PRO A 165 3.68 3.42 -17.93
N PHE A 166 2.62 2.92 -18.56
CA PHE A 166 2.60 1.63 -19.23
C PHE A 166 1.94 1.83 -20.58
N ILE A 167 2.77 2.05 -21.59
CA ILE A 167 2.37 2.47 -22.93
C ILE A 167 2.89 1.42 -23.91
N LEU A 168 1.96 0.84 -24.69
CA LEU A 168 2.30 -0.15 -25.70
C LEU A 168 3.27 0.45 -26.73
N ASP A 169 4.24 -0.36 -27.18
CA ASP A 169 5.29 0.02 -28.15
C ASP A 169 6.15 1.23 -27.74
N ASN A 170 6.13 1.61 -26.47
CA ASN A 170 7.02 2.60 -25.90
C ASN A 170 7.80 1.96 -24.75
N TYR A 171 9.11 1.80 -24.94
CA TYR A 171 10.00 1.18 -23.96
C TYR A 171 10.79 2.17 -23.11
N LYS A 172 10.72 3.47 -23.43
CA LYS A 172 11.47 4.50 -22.71
C LYS A 172 10.63 5.06 -21.56
N GLU A 173 9.52 5.72 -21.87
CA GLU A 173 8.65 6.28 -20.85
C GLU A 173 8.05 5.18 -19.98
N SER A 174 7.71 4.03 -20.58
CA SER A 174 7.20 2.88 -19.82
C SER A 174 8.21 2.29 -18.84
N SER A 175 9.50 2.62 -18.92
CA SER A 175 10.51 2.14 -17.96
C SER A 175 10.78 3.13 -16.82
N PHE A 176 10.03 4.22 -16.73
CA PHE A 176 10.26 5.24 -15.70
C PHE A 176 9.68 4.81 -14.35
N LEU A 177 10.45 5.03 -13.28
CA LEU A 177 9.95 4.94 -11.90
C LEU A 177 9.20 6.23 -11.54
N VAL A 178 8.04 6.43 -12.16
CA VAL A 178 7.20 7.61 -11.92
C VAL A 178 5.73 7.22 -11.90
N SER A 179 4.93 8.00 -11.18
CA SER A 179 3.48 7.93 -11.23
C SER A 179 2.90 9.32 -11.06
N VAL A 180 1.80 9.59 -11.74
CA VAL A 180 1.15 10.90 -11.73
C VAL A 180 -0.14 10.78 -10.94
N PHE A 181 -0.35 11.74 -10.03
CA PHE A 181 -1.60 11.92 -9.31
C PHE A 181 -2.27 13.21 -9.78
N THR A 182 -3.52 13.10 -10.24
CA THR A 182 -4.34 14.24 -10.65
C THR A 182 -5.53 14.35 -9.71
N PHE A 183 -5.69 15.52 -9.10
CA PHE A 183 -6.81 15.82 -8.22
C PHE A 183 -7.83 16.69 -8.94
N THR A 184 -9.09 16.27 -8.90
CA THR A 184 -10.24 17.08 -9.33
C THR A 184 -11.09 17.35 -8.11
N VAL A 185 -11.41 18.61 -7.87
CA VAL A 185 -12.24 19.04 -6.75
C VAL A 185 -13.47 19.73 -7.33
N GLU A 186 -14.64 19.20 -6.99
CA GLU A 186 -15.93 19.69 -7.43
C GLU A 186 -16.74 20.12 -6.21
N GLN A 187 -17.42 21.25 -6.32
CA GLN A 187 -18.41 21.69 -5.36
C GLN A 187 -19.75 21.08 -5.77
N THR A 188 -20.29 20.21 -4.92
CA THR A 188 -21.62 19.59 -5.08
C THR A 188 -22.70 20.36 -4.35
#